data_AF-A0A6B1CFV2-F1
#
_entry.id   AF-A0A6B1CFV2-F1
#
_cell.length_a   1.000
_cell.length_b   1.000
_cell.length_c   1.000
_cell.angle_alpha   90.00
_cell.angle_beta   90.00
_cell.angle_gamma   90.00
#
_symmetry.space_group_name_H-M   'P 1'
#
loop_
_entity.id
_entity.type
_entity.pdbx_description
1 polymer ?
#
loop_
_entity_poly.entity_id
_entity_poly.type
_entity_poly.pdbx_seq_one_letter_code
_entity_poly.pdbx_strand_id
1 'polypeptide(L)'
;MADSKRDGGVVSLRRGILLIFVIGTIGLGTELLLLDHFEEWRQQIPLALLAFGLVLVAARLLYRGAIILRLFRLTMLAFVLGGMVGLWFHLSSNMEFELEMHPTLSGLELLFQALSGAMPALAPGALVQLGLIGFLYTYQHPALIRERTKEN
;
A
#
# COMPACT_ATOMS: atom_id res chain seq x y z
N MET A 1 -26.13 14.65 22.50
CA MET A 1 -25.57 13.41 23.09
C MET A 1 -25.31 12.31 22.05
N ALA A 2 -26.21 12.08 21.07
CA ALA A 2 -25.97 11.13 19.97
C ALA A 2 -24.83 11.55 19.02
N ASP A 3 -24.66 12.86 18.80
CA ASP A 3 -23.64 13.42 17.90
C ASP A 3 -22.20 13.22 18.41
N SER A 4 -21.96 13.53 19.68
CA SER A 4 -20.66 13.31 20.35
C SER A 4 -20.20 11.84 20.35
N LYS A 5 -21.13 10.87 20.45
CA LYS A 5 -20.79 9.45 20.34
C LYS A 5 -20.40 9.06 18.90
N ARG A 6 -21.03 9.65 17.89
CA ARG A 6 -20.69 9.44 16.47
C ARG A 6 -19.30 10.00 16.16
N ASP A 7 -19.01 11.20 16.64
CA ASP A 7 -17.70 11.84 16.46
C ASP A 7 -16.56 11.02 17.11
N GLY A 8 -16.78 10.53 18.34
CA GLY A 8 -15.83 9.65 19.02
C GLY A 8 -15.58 8.34 18.28
N GLY A 9 -16.63 7.77 17.68
CA GLY A 9 -16.54 6.56 16.86
C GLY A 9 -15.69 6.76 15.60
N VAL A 10 -15.91 7.86 14.87
CA VAL A 10 -15.13 8.18 13.66
C VAL A 10 -13.66 8.43 13.98
N VAL A 11 -13.35 9.12 15.07
CA VAL A 11 -11.96 9.33 15.51
C VAL A 11 -11.28 8.01 15.85
N SER A 12 -11.97 7.11 16.55
CA SER A 12 -11.45 5.81 16.94
C SER A 12 -11.21 4.91 15.72
N LEU A 13 -12.15 4.87 14.76
CA LEU A 13 -12.01 4.15 13.51
C LEU A 13 -10.81 4.66 12.69
N ARG A 14 -10.65 5.98 12.57
CA ARG A 14 -9.51 6.57 11.84
C ARG A 14 -8.17 6.21 12.45
N ARG A 15 -8.09 6.15 13.79
CA ARG A 15 -6.89 5.68 14.51
C ARG A 15 -6.64 4.20 14.28
N GLY A 16 -7.69 3.37 14.28
CA GLY A 16 -7.58 1.95 13.97
C GLY A 16 -7.07 1.70 12.55
N ILE A 17 -7.61 2.40 11.55
CA ILE A 17 -7.16 2.32 10.15
C ILE A 17 -5.69 2.75 10.04
N LEU A 18 -5.30 3.84 10.71
CA LEU A 18 -3.90 4.28 10.72
C LEU A 18 -2.98 3.24 11.37
N LEU A 19 -3.40 2.61 12.46
CA LEU A 19 -2.62 1.56 13.12
C LEU A 19 -2.45 0.34 12.22
N ILE A 20 -3.51 -0.10 11.54
CA ILE A 20 -3.45 -1.20 10.56
C ILE A 20 -2.47 -0.85 9.43
N PHE A 21 -2.53 0.39 8.92
CA PHE A 21 -1.60 0.86 7.90
C PHE A 21 -0.14 0.80 8.38
N VAL A 22 0.15 1.32 9.58
CA VAL A 22 1.52 1.35 10.13
C VAL A 22 2.05 -0.05 10.38
N ILE A 23 1.27 -0.91 11.05
CA ILE A 23 1.69 -2.30 11.33
C ILE A 23 1.89 -3.06 10.01
N GLY A 24 0.96 -2.94 9.07
CA GLY A 24 1.07 -3.63 7.78
C GLY A 24 2.25 -3.12 6.94
N THR A 25 2.56 -1.82 7.00
CA THR A 25 3.70 -1.22 6.29
C THR A 25 5.04 -1.69 6.89
N ILE A 26 5.14 -1.77 8.23
CA ILE A 26 6.32 -2.31 8.92
C ILE A 26 6.47 -3.81 8.63
N GLY A 27 5.38 -4.57 8.70
CA GLY A 27 5.37 -6.00 8.41
C GLY A 27 5.83 -6.30 6.98
N LEU A 28 5.20 -5.66 5.99
CA LEU A 28 5.57 -5.83 4.59
C LEU A 28 7.01 -5.37 4.32
N GLY A 29 7.43 -4.23 4.88
CA GLY A 29 8.81 -3.77 4.76
C GLY A 29 9.81 -4.76 5.34
N THR A 30 9.50 -5.36 6.50
CA THR A 30 10.33 -6.39 7.12
C THR A 30 10.41 -7.64 6.25
N GLU A 31 9.29 -8.09 5.69
CA GLU A 31 9.25 -9.24 4.79
C GLU A 31 10.11 -9.01 3.54
N LEU A 32 10.01 -7.84 2.90
CA LEU A 32 10.85 -7.48 1.74
C LEU A 32 12.34 -7.47 2.09
N LEU A 33 12.71 -6.97 3.26
CA LEU A 33 14.10 -6.97 3.73
C LEU A 33 14.60 -8.39 4.03
N LEU A 34 13.77 -9.26 4.61
CA LEU A 34 14.13 -10.65 4.90
C LEU A 34 14.25 -11.51 3.65
N LEU A 35 13.61 -11.12 2.55
CA LEU A 35 13.66 -11.78 1.24
C LEU A 35 14.72 -11.17 0.32
N ASP A 36 15.60 -10.32 0.83
CA ASP A 36 16.63 -9.61 0.06
C ASP A 36 16.08 -8.87 -1.17
N HIS A 37 14.84 -8.36 -1.08
CA HIS A 37 14.15 -7.67 -2.16
C HIS A 37 14.63 -6.22 -2.34
N PHE A 38 15.93 -6.05 -2.50
CA PHE A 38 16.60 -4.76 -2.69
C PHE A 38 17.88 -4.85 -3.55
N GLU A 39 18.24 -6.04 -4.04
CA GLU A 39 19.44 -6.24 -4.88
C GLU A 39 19.35 -5.51 -6.22
N GLU A 40 18.16 -5.42 -6.80
CA GLU A 40 17.91 -4.68 -8.02
C GLU A 40 17.25 -3.32 -7.77
N TRP A 41 17.56 -2.34 -8.63
CA TRP A 41 17.02 -0.99 -8.49
C TRP A 41 15.48 -0.93 -8.50
N ARG A 42 14.81 -1.83 -9.23
CA ARG A 42 13.34 -1.91 -9.29
C ARG A 42 12.74 -2.39 -7.97
N GLN A 43 13.43 -3.31 -7.29
CA GLN A 43 13.02 -3.88 -6.00
C GLN A 43 13.10 -2.83 -4.86
N GLN A 44 13.92 -1.80 -5.03
CA GLN A 44 14.04 -0.71 -4.06
C GLN A 44 12.82 0.23 -4.05
N ILE A 45 12.04 0.28 -5.15
CA ILE A 45 10.85 1.14 -5.27
C ILE A 45 9.82 0.86 -4.16
N PRO A 46 9.35 -0.38 -3.92
CA PRO A 46 8.41 -0.66 -2.83
C PRO A 46 8.97 -0.28 -1.46
N LEU A 47 10.26 -0.54 -1.18
CA LEU A 47 10.90 -0.15 0.09
C LEU A 47 10.91 1.37 0.28
N ALA A 48 11.28 2.13 -0.75
CA ALA A 48 11.27 3.59 -0.72
C ALA A 48 9.85 4.14 -0.50
N LEU A 49 8.85 3.56 -1.15
CA LEU A 49 7.45 3.90 -0.96
C LEU A 49 7.00 3.64 0.49
N LEU A 50 7.25 2.46 1.04
CA LEU A 50 6.90 2.10 2.41
C LEU A 50 7.55 3.05 3.42
N ALA A 51 8.86 3.32 3.27
CA ALA A 51 9.58 4.26 4.12
C ALA A 51 9.00 5.67 4.03
N PHE A 52 8.72 6.17 2.83
CA PHE A 52 8.15 7.50 2.63
C PHE A 52 6.74 7.60 3.23
N GLY A 53 5.93 6.55 3.13
CA GLY A 53 4.62 6.45 3.80
C GLY A 53 4.73 6.61 5.31
N LEU A 54 5.68 5.91 5.96
CA LEU A 54 5.93 6.04 7.40
C LEU A 54 6.42 7.43 7.79
N VAL A 55 7.31 8.03 6.99
CA VAL A 55 7.78 9.41 7.20
C VAL A 55 6.62 10.40 7.16
N LEU A 56 5.69 10.25 6.21
CA LEU A 56 4.52 11.13 6.12
C LEU A 56 3.55 10.92 7.28
N VAL A 57 3.40 9.69 7.78
CA VAL A 57 2.64 9.42 9.02
C VAL A 57 3.31 10.11 10.21
N ALA A 58 4.62 10.00 10.38
CA ALA A 58 5.36 10.67 11.45
C ALA A 58 5.25 12.20 11.33
N ALA A 59 5.43 12.75 10.12
CA ALA A 59 5.26 14.17 9.84
C ALA A 59 3.83 14.63 10.18
N ARG A 60 2.81 13.80 9.95
CA ARG A 60 1.42 14.12 10.29
C ARG A 60 1.19 14.24 11.81
N LEU A 61 2.00 13.59 12.64
CA LEU A 61 1.94 13.74 14.09
C LEU A 61 2.49 15.10 14.55
N LEU A 62 3.46 15.65 13.82
CA LEU A 62 4.10 16.93 14.12
C LEU A 62 3.36 18.12 13.47
N TYR A 63 2.84 17.93 12.26
CA TYR A 63 2.26 18.98 11.44
C TYR A 63 0.76 18.79 11.21
N ARG A 64 -0.02 19.81 11.59
CA ARG A 64 -1.48 19.80 11.43
C ARG A 64 -1.98 20.19 10.04
N GLY A 65 -1.10 20.67 9.17
CA GLY A 65 -1.41 21.12 7.81
C GLY A 65 -1.96 20.01 6.90
N ALA A 66 -2.74 20.41 5.91
CA ALA A 66 -3.34 19.49 4.95
C ALA A 66 -2.39 19.08 3.82
N ILE A 67 -1.30 19.82 3.61
CA ILE A 67 -0.24 19.45 2.65
C ILE A 67 0.31 18.03 2.90
N ILE A 68 0.56 17.65 4.16
CA ILE A 68 1.06 16.32 4.51
C ILE A 68 0.05 15.24 4.11
N LEU A 69 -1.24 15.50 4.28
CA LEU A 69 -2.30 14.56 3.89
C LEU A 69 -2.46 14.49 2.36
N ARG A 70 -2.23 15.58 1.63
CA ARG A 70 -2.22 15.59 0.16
C ARG A 70 -1.04 14.76 -0.37
N LEU A 71 0.16 14.98 0.16
CA LEU A 71 1.34 14.17 -0.15
C LEU A 71 1.11 12.71 0.18
N PHE A 72 0.53 12.41 1.36
CA PHE A 72 0.19 11.05 1.75
C PHE A 72 -0.77 10.39 0.77
N ARG A 73 -1.81 11.10 0.28
CA ARG A 73 -2.71 10.59 -0.75
C ARG A 73 -2.00 10.29 -2.08
N LEU A 74 -1.06 11.13 -2.50
CA LEU A 74 -0.26 10.88 -3.69
C LEU A 74 0.63 9.64 -3.49
N THR A 75 1.20 9.47 -2.30
CA THR A 75 1.95 8.25 -1.94
C THR A 75 1.06 7.02 -1.94
N MET A 76 -0.18 7.10 -1.45
CA MET A 76 -1.12 5.97 -1.49
C MET A 76 -1.51 5.60 -2.92
N LEU A 77 -1.65 6.59 -3.82
CA LEU A 77 -1.81 6.31 -5.24
C LEU A 77 -0.59 5.58 -5.81
N ALA A 78 0.61 6.02 -5.44
CA ALA A 78 1.85 5.34 -5.85
C ALA A 78 1.95 3.91 -5.30
N PHE A 79 1.44 3.62 -4.10
CA PHE A 79 1.36 2.25 -3.56
C PHE A 79 0.45 1.38 -4.43
N VAL A 80 -0.74 1.89 -4.79
CA VAL A 80 -1.68 1.16 -5.64
C VAL A 80 -1.07 0.89 -7.02
N LEU A 81 -0.56 1.92 -7.69
CA LEU A 81 0.02 1.78 -9.02
C LEU A 81 1.27 0.92 -9.01
N GLY A 82 2.17 1.14 -8.05
CA GLY A 82 3.40 0.35 -7.88
C GLY A 82 3.10 -1.11 -7.55
N GLY A 83 2.12 -1.38 -6.70
CA GLY A 83 1.68 -2.73 -6.38
C GLY A 83 1.04 -3.44 -7.59
N MET A 84 0.24 -2.75 -8.39
CA MET A 84 -0.31 -3.31 -9.63
C MET A 84 0.78 -3.66 -10.65
N VAL A 85 1.77 -2.77 -10.83
CA VAL A 85 2.93 -3.02 -11.70
C VAL A 85 3.79 -4.16 -11.17
N GLY A 86 4.03 -4.22 -9.85
CA GLY A 86 4.76 -5.32 -9.22
C GLY A 86 4.05 -6.66 -9.38
N LEU A 87 2.72 -6.68 -9.23
CA LEU A 87 1.92 -7.89 -9.43
C LEU A 87 2.05 -8.40 -10.87
N TRP A 88 2.02 -7.50 -11.85
CA TRP A 88 2.26 -7.84 -13.25
C TRP A 88 3.64 -8.47 -13.44
N PHE A 89 4.72 -7.84 -12.95
CA PHE A 89 6.07 -8.39 -13.11
C PHE A 89 6.22 -9.77 -12.47
N HIS A 90 5.76 -9.95 -11.24
CA HIS A 90 5.86 -11.23 -10.54
C HIS A 90 5.03 -12.32 -11.23
N LEU A 91 3.82 -12.00 -11.70
CA LEU A 91 2.98 -12.96 -12.41
C LEU A 91 3.57 -13.33 -13.77
N SER A 92 4.02 -12.35 -14.55
CA SER A 92 4.62 -12.59 -15.87
C SER A 92 5.86 -13.47 -15.76
N SER A 93 6.76 -13.17 -14.81
CA SER A 93 7.96 -13.97 -14.62
C SER A 93 7.65 -15.37 -14.10
N ASN A 94 6.65 -15.55 -13.22
CA ASN A 94 6.22 -16.89 -12.81
C ASN A 94 5.63 -17.67 -14.00
N MET A 95 4.85 -17.03 -14.87
CA MET A 95 4.33 -17.68 -16.08
C MET A 95 5.45 -18.10 -17.03
N GLU A 96 6.46 -17.25 -17.23
CA GLU A 96 7.64 -17.57 -18.03
C GLU A 96 8.37 -18.80 -17.46
N PHE A 97 8.61 -18.82 -16.15
CA PHE A 97 9.25 -19.94 -15.47
C PHE A 97 8.45 -21.25 -15.62
N GLU A 98 7.13 -21.21 -15.41
CA GLU A 98 6.28 -22.41 -15.56
C GLU A 98 6.26 -22.92 -17.00
N LEU A 99 6.28 -22.02 -18.00
CA LEU A 99 6.34 -22.41 -19.42
C LEU A 99 7.70 -22.97 -19.82
N GLU A 100 8.79 -22.52 -19.21
CA GLU A 100 10.13 -23.10 -19.39
C GLU A 100 10.19 -24.54 -18.86
N MET A 101 9.55 -24.80 -17.71
CA MET A 101 9.51 -26.13 -17.10
C MET A 101 8.48 -27.06 -17.74
N HIS A 102 7.34 -26.51 -18.15
CA HIS A 102 6.17 -27.25 -18.63
C HIS A 102 5.53 -26.51 -19.84
N PRO A 103 6.08 -26.68 -21.05
CA PRO A 103 5.66 -25.91 -22.24
C PRO A 103 4.21 -26.14 -22.70
N THR A 104 3.55 -27.17 -22.17
CA THR A 104 2.16 -27.50 -22.51
C THR A 104 1.13 -26.84 -21.59
N LEU A 105 1.56 -26.16 -20.52
CA LEU A 105 0.65 -25.46 -19.62
C LEU A 105 -0.04 -24.29 -20.34
N SER A 106 -1.32 -24.10 -20.05
CA SER A 106 -2.08 -22.99 -20.62
C SER A 106 -3.33 -22.65 -19.79
N GLY A 107 -3.98 -21.54 -20.15
CA GLY A 107 -5.26 -21.13 -19.56
C GLY A 107 -5.22 -20.92 -18.05
N LEU A 108 -6.24 -21.41 -17.34
CA LEU A 108 -6.36 -21.26 -15.89
C LEU A 108 -5.32 -22.07 -15.12
N GLU A 109 -4.86 -23.19 -15.67
CA GLU A 109 -3.85 -24.03 -15.02
C GLU A 109 -2.52 -23.28 -14.91
N LEU A 110 -2.06 -22.67 -16.01
CA LEU A 110 -0.87 -21.81 -16.01
C LEU A 110 -1.04 -20.63 -15.04
N LEU A 111 -2.21 -20.01 -15.01
CA LEU A 111 -2.48 -18.89 -14.09
C LEU A 111 -2.37 -19.32 -12.63
N PHE A 112 -2.98 -20.44 -12.24
CA PHE A 112 -2.90 -20.92 -10.85
C PHE A 112 -1.49 -21.30 -10.46
N GLN A 113 -0.75 -21.98 -11.33
CA GLN A 113 0.65 -22.33 -11.08
C GLN A 113 1.51 -21.07 -10.93
N ALA A 114 1.33 -20.08 -11.81
CA ALA A 114 2.05 -18.82 -11.72
C ALA A 114 1.70 -17.99 -10.47
N LEU A 115 0.47 -18.09 -9.95
CA LEU A 115 0.10 -17.47 -8.68
C LEU A 115 0.73 -18.15 -7.46
N SER A 116 0.94 -19.47 -7.53
CA SER A 116 1.65 -20.26 -6.51
C SER A 116 3.16 -20.39 -6.77
N GLY A 117 3.68 -19.72 -7.80
CA GLY A 117 5.05 -19.83 -8.26
C GLY A 117 6.06 -19.25 -7.28
N ALA A 118 7.34 -19.49 -7.55
CA ALA A 118 8.44 -19.15 -6.66
C ALA A 118 8.62 -17.64 -6.43
N MET A 119 8.22 -16.78 -7.38
CA MET A 119 8.28 -15.33 -7.20
C MET A 119 7.07 -14.83 -6.40
N PRO A 120 7.26 -14.21 -5.22
CA PRO A 120 6.15 -13.92 -4.31
C PRO A 120 5.22 -12.82 -4.85
N ALA A 121 4.03 -13.18 -5.34
CA ALA A 121 3.05 -12.21 -5.86
C ALA A 121 2.18 -11.55 -4.76
N LEU A 122 2.26 -12.01 -3.50
CA LEU A 122 1.45 -11.49 -2.40
C LEU A 122 1.94 -10.14 -1.88
N ALA A 123 3.25 -9.90 -1.87
CA ALA A 123 3.84 -8.62 -1.46
C ALA A 123 3.34 -7.42 -2.29
N PRO A 124 3.32 -7.45 -3.64
CA PRO A 124 2.73 -6.37 -4.42
C PRO A 124 1.22 -6.21 -4.18
N GLY A 125 0.48 -7.31 -3.96
CA GLY A 125 -0.94 -7.25 -3.56
C GLY A 125 -1.15 -6.55 -2.20
N ALA A 126 -0.31 -6.86 -1.21
CA ALA A 126 -0.32 -6.21 0.09
C ALA A 126 0.00 -4.70 -0.02
N LEU A 127 0.89 -4.30 -0.94
CA LEU A 127 1.18 -2.90 -1.21
C LEU A 127 -0.06 -2.15 -1.75
N VAL A 128 -0.81 -2.77 -2.67
CA VAL A 128 -2.10 -2.23 -3.15
C VAL A 128 -3.08 -2.07 -1.97
N GLN A 129 -3.22 -3.10 -1.14
CA GLN A 129 -4.10 -3.07 0.02
C GLN A 129 -3.73 -1.93 0.99
N LEU A 130 -2.44 -1.74 1.28
CA LEU A 130 -1.97 -0.65 2.14
C LEU A 130 -2.28 0.73 1.54
N GLY A 131 -2.14 0.91 0.23
CA GLY A 131 -2.56 2.12 -0.46
C GLY A 131 -4.05 2.43 -0.27
N LEU A 132 -4.91 1.43 -0.42
CA LEU A 132 -6.36 1.57 -0.20
C LEU A 132 -6.70 1.90 1.26
N ILE A 133 -6.04 1.25 2.23
CA ILE A 133 -6.19 1.54 3.66
C ILE A 133 -5.78 2.99 3.97
N GLY A 134 -4.68 3.47 3.39
CA GLY A 134 -4.27 4.86 3.54
C GLY A 134 -5.27 5.85 2.93
N PHE A 135 -5.92 5.51 1.82
CA PHE A 135 -7.03 6.32 1.31
C PHE A 135 -8.19 6.38 2.29
N LEU A 136 -8.59 5.26 2.90
CA LEU A 136 -9.61 5.23 3.94
C LEU A 136 -9.23 6.11 5.14
N TYR A 137 -7.96 6.11 5.55
CA TYR A 137 -7.47 7.01 6.61
C TYR A 137 -7.68 8.49 6.28
N THR A 138 -7.52 8.89 5.00
CA THR A 138 -7.70 10.28 4.56
C THR A 138 -9.12 10.62 4.11
N TYR A 139 -10.02 9.63 4.05
CA TYR A 139 -11.40 9.83 3.65
C TYR A 139 -12.11 10.79 4.61
N GLN A 140 -12.74 11.82 4.03
CA GLN A 140 -13.41 12.92 4.73
C GLN A 140 -12.58 13.47 5.91
N HIS A 141 -11.26 13.56 5.75
CA HIS A 141 -10.40 13.98 6.85
C HIS A 141 -10.65 15.47 7.19
N PRO A 142 -10.95 15.84 8.46
CA PRO A 142 -11.33 17.21 8.83
C PRO A 142 -10.33 18.29 8.40
N ALA A 143 -9.03 18.01 8.49
CA ALA A 143 -7.98 18.93 8.05
C ALA A 143 -8.04 19.26 6.54
N LEU A 144 -8.42 18.30 5.69
CA LEU A 144 -8.58 18.53 4.24
C LEU A 144 -9.85 19.32 3.93
N ILE A 145 -10.94 19.04 4.66
CA ILE A 145 -12.22 19.75 4.50
C ILE A 145 -12.07 21.22 4.90
N ARG A 146 -11.47 21.47 6.07
CA ARG A 146 -11.28 22.83 6.61
C ARG A 146 -10.43 23.71 5.70
N GLU A 147 -9.44 23.15 5.01
CA GLU A 147 -8.62 23.89 4.06
C GLU A 147 -9.44 24.26 2.80
N ARG A 148 -10.19 23.30 2.23
CA ARG A 148 -11.07 23.57 1.08
C ARG A 148 -12.09 24.68 1.36
N THR A 149 -12.68 24.72 2.56
CA THR A 149 -13.64 25.77 2.94
C THR A 149 -13.01 27.14 3.13
N LYS A 150 -11.68 27.25 3.27
CA LYS A 150 -10.98 28.54 3.34
C LYS A 150 -10.61 29.08 1.96
N GLU A 151 -10.53 28.20 0.96
CA GLU A 151 -10.18 28.54 -0.42
C GLU A 151 -11.41 28.98 -1.25
N ASN A 152 -12.62 28.74 -0.74
CA ASN A 152 -13.91 29.14 -1.33
C ASN A 152 -14.48 30.38 -0.62
#